data_AF-A0A829N7U1-F1
#
_entry.id   AF-A0A829N7U1-F1
#
_cell.length_a   1.000
_cell.length_b   1.000
_cell.length_c   1.000
_cell.angle_alpha   90.00
_cell.angle_beta   90.00
_cell.angle_gamma   90.00
#
_symmetry.space_group_name_H-M   'P 1'
#
loop_
_entity.id
_entity.type
_entity.pdbx_description
1 polymer ?
#
loop_
_entity_poly.entity_id
_entity_poly.type
_entity_poly.pdbx_seq_one_letter_code
_entity_poly.pdbx_strand_id
1 'polypeptide(L)'
;MSAADLDVYVESLRNFRLVRSYCIAQLLPYLEQAGLKVRLLDRPAGRDRAPVAFLHVDLTIVPPTYRGLGHLYDRTINGRALSIHRHLYSTLKLEAGDSHKGPVVVKTVLNSRGRPEQRWWQHRNGLTRSAHAIRKLFEPGYKDRLCPPYKVYQTIGEVPRDVWRNNRLMVEKFAFDTLDLPIVKHRYMFLLGAEVNMRQVYDDVLCAGSKILSNEVGGAVPPEVLAVRQRLNLDFGAIDYFIVDGKGVVVDANKTVGSNPEWLKKNRFRREFNDRMAEELIAFVRG
;
A
#
# COMPACT_ATOMS: atom_id res chain seq x y z
N MET A 1 -14.69 -31.74 5.11
CA MET A 1 -14.45 -30.32 5.41
C MET A 1 -15.36 -29.52 4.49
N SER A 2 -16.18 -28.60 4.99
CA SER A 2 -17.00 -27.78 4.09
C SER A 2 -16.11 -26.83 3.30
N ALA A 3 -16.40 -26.69 2.00
CA ALA A 3 -15.68 -25.79 1.10
C ALA A 3 -15.73 -24.35 1.64
N ALA A 4 -14.65 -23.60 1.42
CA ALA A 4 -14.59 -22.18 1.76
C ALA A 4 -15.34 -21.36 0.70
N ASP A 5 -15.92 -20.23 1.12
CA ASP A 5 -16.61 -19.29 0.24
C ASP A 5 -15.64 -18.25 -0.35
N LEU A 6 -14.55 -17.95 0.35
CA LEU A 6 -13.53 -17.00 -0.07
C LEU A 6 -12.11 -17.50 0.23
N ASP A 7 -11.25 -17.52 -0.79
CA ASP A 7 -9.81 -17.71 -0.64
C ASP A 7 -9.09 -16.36 -0.56
N VAL A 8 -8.40 -16.08 0.56
CA VAL A 8 -7.57 -14.87 0.72
C VAL A 8 -6.11 -15.25 0.63
N TYR A 9 -5.44 -14.78 -0.41
CA TYR A 9 -4.03 -15.02 -0.65
C TYR A 9 -3.16 -13.93 -0.02
N VAL A 10 -2.20 -14.34 0.81
CA VAL A 10 -1.21 -13.47 1.45
C VAL A 10 0.20 -13.97 1.15
N GLU A 11 1.22 -13.13 1.26
CA GLU A 11 2.60 -13.54 0.97
C GLU A 11 3.20 -14.46 2.03
N SER A 12 2.63 -14.47 3.23
CA SER A 12 3.02 -15.30 4.38
C SER A 12 1.95 -15.28 5.46
N LEU A 13 1.41 -16.44 5.83
CA LEU A 13 0.41 -16.55 6.91
C LEU A 13 0.98 -16.04 8.24
N ARG A 14 2.27 -16.29 8.49
CA ARG A 14 2.96 -15.80 9.69
C ARG A 14 2.98 -14.27 9.72
N ASN A 15 3.36 -13.63 8.60
CA ASN A 15 3.43 -12.16 8.55
C ASN A 15 2.04 -11.54 8.70
N PHE A 16 1.04 -12.10 8.01
CA PHE A 16 -0.33 -11.63 8.09
C PHE A 16 -0.85 -11.63 9.53
N ARG A 17 -0.59 -12.71 10.29
CA ARG A 17 -0.99 -12.82 11.71
C ARG A 17 -0.20 -11.88 12.64
N LEU A 18 1.07 -11.60 12.33
CA LEU A 18 1.92 -10.70 13.12
C LEU A 18 1.57 -9.23 12.88
N VAL A 19 1.28 -8.87 11.63
CA VAL A 19 0.84 -7.52 11.26
C VAL A 19 -0.65 -7.41 11.58
N ARG A 20 -0.95 -7.18 12.86
CA ARG A 20 -2.32 -7.06 13.41
C ARG A 20 -3.12 -5.85 12.90
N SER A 21 -2.66 -5.21 11.83
CA SER A 21 -3.15 -3.93 11.35
C SER A 21 -3.63 -3.95 9.90
N TYR A 22 -3.69 -5.06 9.18
CA TYR A 22 -4.29 -4.98 7.83
C TYR A 22 -5.79 -4.68 7.90
N CYS A 23 -6.27 -3.81 7.01
CA CYS A 23 -7.68 -3.44 6.95
C CYS A 23 -8.57 -4.66 6.67
N ILE A 24 -8.14 -5.57 5.79
CA ILE A 24 -8.88 -6.81 5.50
C ILE A 24 -9.09 -7.68 6.74
N ALA A 25 -8.13 -7.72 7.66
CA ALA A 25 -8.26 -8.50 8.90
C ALA A 25 -9.43 -8.01 9.78
N GLN A 26 -9.82 -6.73 9.67
CA GLN A 26 -10.98 -6.17 10.36
C GLN A 26 -12.31 -6.53 9.67
N LEU A 27 -12.28 -6.92 8.40
CA LEU A 27 -13.47 -7.30 7.64
C LEU A 27 -13.81 -8.79 7.81
N LEU A 28 -12.82 -9.65 8.08
CA LEU A 28 -13.04 -11.10 8.23
C LEU A 28 -14.14 -11.47 9.23
N PRO A 29 -14.23 -10.85 10.43
CA PRO A 29 -15.30 -11.17 11.38
C PRO A 29 -16.71 -10.90 10.84
N TYR A 30 -16.89 -9.90 9.97
CA TYR A 30 -18.18 -9.61 9.36
C TYR A 30 -18.62 -10.71 8.39
N LEU A 31 -17.67 -11.31 7.66
CA LEU A 31 -17.96 -12.45 6.77
C LEU A 31 -18.38 -13.67 7.59
N GLU A 32 -17.68 -13.95 8.69
CA GLU A 32 -18.01 -15.05 9.60
C GLU A 32 -19.41 -14.87 10.22
N GLN A 33 -19.73 -13.65 10.66
CA GLN A 33 -21.07 -13.29 11.16
C GLN A 33 -22.16 -13.45 10.09
N ALA A 34 -21.83 -13.22 8.83
CA ALA A 34 -22.71 -13.44 7.69
C ALA A 34 -22.82 -14.92 7.25
N GLY A 35 -22.20 -15.85 7.99
CA GLY A 35 -22.21 -17.28 7.73
C GLY A 35 -21.23 -17.75 6.66
N LEU A 36 -20.32 -16.88 6.20
CA LEU A 36 -19.35 -17.18 5.14
C LEU A 36 -18.03 -17.72 5.74
N LYS A 37 -17.42 -18.67 5.04
CA LYS A 37 -16.17 -19.33 5.43
C LYS A 37 -15.01 -18.76 4.63
N VAL A 38 -14.04 -18.17 5.32
CA VAL A 38 -12.83 -17.62 4.73
C VAL A 38 -11.65 -18.56 4.94
N ARG A 39 -10.87 -18.81 3.89
CA ARG A 39 -9.63 -19.58 3.96
C ARG A 39 -8.44 -18.68 3.61
N LEU A 40 -7.54 -18.50 4.57
CA LEU A 40 -6.27 -17.79 4.36
C LEU A 40 -5.23 -18.74 3.76
N LEU A 41 -4.54 -18.31 2.71
CA LEU A 41 -3.55 -19.11 1.98
C LEU A 41 -2.28 -18.30 1.71
N ASP A 42 -1.11 -18.91 1.91
CA ASP A 42 0.19 -18.36 1.45
C ASP A 42 0.85 -19.23 0.36
N ARG A 43 0.03 -20.07 -0.27
CA ARG A 43 0.36 -20.89 -1.43
C ARG A 43 -0.90 -21.06 -2.28
N PRO A 44 -0.79 -21.15 -3.62
CA PRO A 44 -1.91 -21.47 -4.49
C PRO A 44 -2.69 -22.68 -4.00
N ALA A 45 -4.01 -22.56 -3.93
CA ALA A 45 -4.89 -23.69 -3.62
C ALA A 45 -4.79 -24.76 -4.70
N GLY A 46 -5.04 -26.02 -4.30
CA GLY A 46 -5.15 -27.16 -5.20
C GLY A 46 -6.48 -27.16 -5.98
N ARG A 47 -7.10 -28.33 -6.11
CA ARG A 47 -8.39 -28.48 -6.83
C ARG A 47 -9.60 -27.95 -6.06
N ASP A 48 -9.52 -27.92 -4.74
CA ASP A 48 -10.58 -27.46 -3.85
C ASP A 48 -10.50 -25.93 -3.66
N ARG A 49 -10.73 -25.15 -4.71
CA ARG A 49 -10.75 -23.67 -4.64
C ARG A 49 -12.10 -23.17 -4.17
N ALA A 50 -12.10 -22.07 -3.41
CA ALA A 50 -13.33 -21.31 -3.18
C ALA A 50 -13.87 -20.74 -4.52
N PRO A 51 -15.16 -20.36 -4.61
CA PRO A 51 -15.71 -19.72 -5.81
C PRO A 51 -15.03 -18.39 -6.17
N VAL A 52 -14.58 -17.64 -5.15
CA VAL A 52 -13.94 -16.34 -5.35
C VAL A 52 -12.64 -16.21 -4.54
N ALA A 53 -11.80 -15.27 -4.96
CA ALA A 53 -10.54 -14.98 -4.30
C ALA A 53 -10.31 -13.50 -3.99
N PHE A 54 -9.43 -13.25 -3.01
CA PHE A 54 -8.88 -11.94 -2.69
C PHE A 54 -7.36 -12.04 -2.71
N LEU A 55 -6.70 -11.31 -3.61
CA LEU A 55 -5.24 -11.23 -3.66
C LEU A 55 -4.69 -10.12 -2.74
N HIS A 56 -4.40 -10.45 -1.48
CA HIS A 56 -3.83 -9.56 -0.46
C HIS A 56 -2.32 -9.83 -0.23
N VAL A 57 -1.53 -9.85 -1.31
CA VAL A 57 -0.08 -10.08 -1.22
C VAL A 57 0.61 -8.75 -0.86
N ASP A 58 1.20 -8.62 0.34
CA ASP A 58 1.87 -7.39 0.80
C ASP A 58 3.26 -7.24 0.18
N LEU A 59 3.32 -7.10 -1.15
CA LEU A 59 4.55 -6.87 -1.92
C LEU A 59 4.26 -5.89 -3.06
N THR A 60 5.22 -5.02 -3.36
CA THR A 60 5.15 -4.00 -4.42
C THR A 60 4.88 -4.64 -5.78
N ILE A 61 5.55 -5.76 -6.06
CA ILE A 61 5.35 -6.57 -7.25
C ILE A 61 4.90 -7.95 -6.79
N VAL A 62 3.77 -8.42 -7.32
CA VAL A 62 3.24 -9.75 -7.02
C VAL A 62 4.21 -10.80 -7.58
N PRO A 63 4.69 -11.77 -6.76
CA PRO A 63 5.59 -12.83 -7.21
C PRO A 63 4.93 -13.77 -8.23
N PRO A 64 5.72 -14.40 -9.13
CA PRO A 64 5.20 -15.35 -10.14
C PRO A 64 4.28 -16.43 -9.58
N THR A 65 4.55 -16.96 -8.38
CA THR A 65 3.73 -17.96 -7.70
C THR A 65 2.26 -17.53 -7.52
N TYR A 66 1.98 -16.23 -7.46
CA TYR A 66 0.63 -15.68 -7.32
C TYR A 66 0.14 -15.04 -8.63
N ARG A 67 1.03 -14.82 -9.61
CA ARG A 67 0.65 -14.29 -10.93
C ARG A 67 -0.17 -15.35 -11.65
N GLY A 68 -1.39 -14.99 -12.03
CA GLY A 68 -2.32 -15.90 -12.69
C GLY A 68 -3.38 -16.50 -11.77
N LEU A 69 -3.29 -16.32 -10.45
CA LEU A 69 -4.40 -16.70 -9.55
C LEU A 69 -5.72 -16.03 -9.97
N GLY A 70 -5.67 -14.78 -10.45
CA GLY A 70 -6.85 -14.10 -10.95
C GLY A 70 -7.56 -14.78 -12.13
N HIS A 71 -6.90 -15.71 -12.84
CA HIS A 71 -7.52 -16.50 -13.93
C HIS A 71 -8.07 -17.85 -13.46
N LEU A 72 -7.80 -18.25 -12.22
CA LEU A 72 -8.23 -19.54 -11.66
C LEU A 72 -9.56 -19.48 -10.91
N TYR A 73 -10.09 -18.28 -10.72
CA TYR A 73 -11.33 -17.98 -10.02
C TYR A 73 -12.22 -17.15 -10.94
N ASP A 74 -13.54 -17.33 -10.81
CA ASP A 74 -14.52 -16.60 -11.62
C ASP A 74 -14.47 -15.09 -11.33
N ARG A 75 -14.27 -14.73 -10.06
CA ARG A 75 -14.09 -13.36 -9.61
C ARG A 75 -12.95 -13.28 -8.60
N THR A 76 -12.09 -12.27 -8.75
CA THR A 76 -10.96 -12.06 -7.84
C THR A 76 -10.77 -10.58 -7.51
N ILE A 77 -10.83 -10.21 -6.24
CA ILE A 77 -10.41 -8.86 -5.77
C ILE A 77 -8.89 -8.74 -5.90
N ASN A 78 -8.44 -7.68 -6.56
CA ASN A 78 -7.04 -7.37 -6.85
C ASN A 78 -6.34 -8.44 -7.70
N GLY A 79 -7.09 -9.31 -8.40
CA GLY A 79 -6.52 -10.40 -9.20
C GLY A 79 -5.62 -9.93 -10.34
N ARG A 80 -5.84 -8.69 -10.81
CA ARG A 80 -5.06 -8.00 -11.85
C ARG A 80 -4.11 -6.94 -11.29
N ALA A 81 -4.14 -6.66 -9.98
CA ALA A 81 -3.28 -5.69 -9.30
C ALA A 81 -1.85 -6.23 -9.08
N LEU A 82 -1.15 -6.53 -10.18
CA LEU A 82 0.13 -7.24 -10.14
C LEU A 82 1.30 -6.37 -9.66
N SER A 83 1.17 -5.04 -9.71
CA SER A 83 2.20 -4.14 -9.21
C SER A 83 1.67 -2.78 -8.80
N ILE A 84 2.25 -2.22 -7.74
CA ILE A 84 2.09 -0.84 -7.27
C ILE A 84 3.45 -0.11 -7.28
N HIS A 85 4.34 -0.50 -8.19
CA HIS A 85 5.67 0.11 -8.34
C HIS A 85 5.54 1.58 -8.73
N ARG A 86 6.27 2.48 -8.06
CA ARG A 86 6.10 3.94 -8.23
C ARG A 86 6.25 4.42 -9.68
N HIS A 87 7.11 3.78 -10.47
CA HIS A 87 7.27 4.12 -11.91
C HIS A 87 5.99 3.94 -12.75
N LEU A 88 4.98 3.22 -12.27
CA LEU A 88 3.73 3.01 -13.01
C LEU A 88 2.80 4.23 -12.95
N TYR A 89 2.96 5.10 -11.94
CA TYR A 89 2.04 6.20 -11.69
C TYR A 89 2.70 7.53 -11.35
N SER A 90 3.96 7.56 -10.90
CA SER A 90 4.60 8.81 -10.52
C SER A 90 4.86 9.69 -11.74
N THR A 91 4.32 10.90 -11.68
CA THR A 91 4.56 11.99 -12.64
C THR A 91 5.62 12.98 -12.16
N LEU A 92 6.14 12.79 -10.94
CA LEU A 92 7.08 13.69 -10.28
C LEU A 92 8.54 13.24 -10.38
N LYS A 93 8.81 12.12 -11.07
CA LYS A 93 10.17 11.57 -11.21
C LYS A 93 11.14 12.62 -11.75
N LEU A 94 12.33 12.65 -11.18
CA LEU A 94 13.47 13.42 -11.65
C LEU A 94 14.63 12.50 -12.05
N GLU A 95 15.44 12.98 -12.98
CA GLU A 95 16.75 12.45 -13.35
C GLU A 95 17.86 13.40 -12.88
N ALA A 96 19.09 12.91 -12.77
CA ALA A 96 20.21 13.66 -12.19
C ALA A 96 20.57 14.96 -12.96
N GLY A 97 20.22 15.02 -14.25
CA GLY A 97 20.49 16.16 -15.12
C GLY A 97 19.35 17.19 -15.20
N ASP A 98 18.22 16.97 -14.52
CA ASP A 98 17.08 17.86 -14.59
C ASP A 98 17.34 19.23 -13.95
N SER A 99 16.66 20.27 -14.43
CA SER A 99 16.86 21.66 -14.01
C SER A 99 15.93 22.13 -12.89
N HIS A 100 15.23 21.22 -12.20
CA HIS A 100 14.27 21.56 -11.13
C HIS A 100 14.96 22.31 -9.99
N LYS A 101 14.34 23.41 -9.54
CA LYS A 101 14.91 24.32 -8.53
C LYS A 101 14.28 24.20 -7.15
N GLY A 102 13.12 23.57 -7.05
CA GLY A 102 12.40 23.41 -5.79
C GLY A 102 12.85 22.18 -4.98
N PRO A 103 12.19 21.95 -3.83
CA PRO A 103 12.48 20.81 -2.99
C PRO A 103 12.24 19.48 -3.71
N VAL A 104 12.98 18.47 -3.30
CA VAL A 104 12.91 17.11 -3.81
C VAL A 104 12.82 16.11 -2.67
N VAL A 105 12.19 14.97 -2.93
CA VAL A 105 12.09 13.88 -1.97
C VAL A 105 12.71 12.62 -2.56
N VAL A 106 13.63 12.02 -1.80
CA VAL A 106 14.21 10.72 -2.08
C VAL A 106 13.39 9.67 -1.36
N LYS A 107 12.79 8.76 -2.12
CA LYS A 107 11.99 7.64 -1.63
C LYS A 107 12.56 6.32 -2.14
N THR A 108 12.14 5.23 -1.52
CA THR A 108 12.30 3.92 -2.13
C THR A 108 11.26 3.74 -3.24
N VAL A 109 11.66 3.08 -4.32
CA VAL A 109 10.74 2.71 -5.40
C VAL A 109 9.70 1.69 -4.91
N LEU A 110 10.09 0.85 -3.96
CA LEU A 110 9.22 -0.13 -3.30
C LEU A 110 8.28 0.54 -2.29
N ASN A 111 7.07 -0.02 -2.16
CA ASN A 111 6.11 0.37 -1.13
C ASN A 111 6.69 0.14 0.28
N SER A 112 6.28 0.96 1.25
CA SER A 112 6.66 0.80 2.66
C SER A 112 8.17 0.62 2.90
N ARG A 113 9.00 1.38 2.16
CA ARG A 113 10.48 1.32 2.21
C ARG A 113 11.09 0.00 1.73
N GLY A 114 10.31 -0.92 1.15
CA GLY A 114 10.78 -2.27 0.82
C GLY A 114 10.76 -3.25 1.99
N ARG A 115 10.17 -2.87 3.13
CA ARG A 115 10.09 -3.72 4.34
C ARG A 115 9.33 -5.03 4.10
N PRO A 116 8.20 -5.06 3.37
CA PRO A 116 7.53 -6.32 3.08
C PRO A 116 8.38 -7.26 2.22
N GLU A 117 9.05 -6.76 1.19
CA GLU A 117 9.97 -7.53 0.34
C GLU A 117 11.10 -8.09 1.18
N GLN A 118 11.72 -7.26 2.02
CA GLN A 118 12.77 -7.70 2.93
C GLN A 118 12.30 -8.86 3.82
N ARG A 119 11.12 -8.75 4.45
CA ARG A 119 10.53 -9.84 5.27
C ARG A 119 10.30 -11.10 4.44
N TRP A 120 9.75 -10.95 3.23
CA TRP A 120 9.44 -12.07 2.35
C TRP A 120 10.69 -12.84 1.90
N TRP A 121 11.74 -12.13 1.48
CA TRP A 121 13.03 -12.73 1.12
C TRP A 121 13.70 -13.45 2.29
N GLN A 122 13.68 -12.84 3.48
CA GLN A 122 14.26 -13.45 4.68
C GLN A 122 13.60 -14.78 5.01
N HIS A 123 12.28 -14.84 4.96
CA HIS A 123 11.52 -16.00 5.46
C HIS A 123 11.38 -17.15 4.45
N ARG A 124 11.90 -17.01 3.22
CA ARG A 124 11.86 -18.07 2.21
C ARG A 124 12.81 -19.24 2.45
N ASN A 125 13.99 -19.01 3.04
CA ASN A 125 15.00 -20.05 3.25
C ASN A 125 15.61 -19.97 4.67
N GLY A 126 15.90 -21.11 5.30
CA GLY A 126 16.61 -21.18 6.58
C GLY A 126 17.96 -20.47 6.55
N LEU A 127 18.71 -20.64 5.46
CA LEU A 127 20.02 -20.03 5.27
C LEU A 127 19.94 -18.49 5.19
N THR A 128 18.95 -17.95 4.48
CA THR A 128 18.75 -16.49 4.38
C THR A 128 18.32 -15.88 5.72
N ARG A 129 17.56 -16.61 6.54
CA ARG A 129 17.23 -16.19 7.91
C ARG A 129 18.47 -16.09 8.79
N SER A 130 19.30 -17.13 8.79
CA SER A 130 20.54 -17.16 9.60
C SER A 130 21.53 -16.09 9.15
N ALA A 131 21.75 -15.95 7.84
CA ALA A 131 22.61 -14.90 7.29
C ALA A 131 22.09 -13.50 7.67
N HIS A 132 20.78 -13.26 7.62
CA HIS A 132 20.18 -11.99 8.05
C HIS A 132 20.43 -11.71 9.55
N ALA A 133 20.28 -12.72 10.41
CA ALA A 133 20.52 -12.59 11.84
C ALA A 133 21.98 -12.23 12.14
N ILE A 134 22.93 -12.89 11.46
CA ILE A 134 24.37 -12.60 11.55
C ILE A 134 24.64 -11.17 11.11
N ARG A 135 24.19 -10.77 9.92
CA ARG A 135 24.43 -9.40 9.40
C ARG A 135 23.85 -8.32 10.31
N LYS A 136 22.69 -8.55 10.92
CA LYS A 136 22.11 -7.62 11.90
C LYS A 136 23.01 -7.40 13.12
N LEU A 137 23.78 -8.42 13.53
CA LEU A 137 24.69 -8.34 14.67
C LEU A 137 25.97 -7.58 14.34
N PHE A 138 26.49 -7.75 13.11
CA PHE A 138 27.80 -7.22 12.71
C PHE A 138 27.75 -5.93 11.87
N GLU A 139 26.58 -5.56 11.33
CA GLU A 139 26.42 -4.36 10.49
C GLU A 139 25.49 -3.34 11.17
N PRO A 140 26.02 -2.32 11.86
CA PRO A 140 25.23 -1.22 12.39
C PRO A 140 24.39 -0.55 11.30
N GLY A 141 23.12 -0.28 11.60
CA GLY A 141 22.19 0.36 10.66
C GLY A 141 21.74 -0.52 9.48
N TYR A 142 22.03 -1.83 9.49
CA TYR A 142 21.71 -2.77 8.41
C TYR A 142 20.25 -2.70 7.91
N LYS A 143 19.28 -2.54 8.80
CA LYS A 143 17.87 -2.40 8.41
C LYS A 143 17.59 -1.09 7.67
N ASP A 144 18.15 0.02 8.13
CA ASP A 144 17.98 1.33 7.48
C ASP A 144 18.77 1.42 6.18
N ARG A 145 19.88 0.68 6.02
CA ARG A 145 20.56 0.56 4.72
C ARG A 145 19.71 -0.20 3.70
N LEU A 146 18.98 -1.23 4.12
CA LEU A 146 18.12 -2.03 3.24
C LEU A 146 16.79 -1.34 2.91
N CYS A 147 16.25 -0.60 3.87
CA CYS A 147 14.98 0.11 3.75
C CYS A 147 15.18 1.57 4.19
N PRO A 148 15.91 2.42 3.43
CA PRO A 148 16.23 3.77 3.89
C PRO A 148 14.99 4.62 4.17
N PRO A 149 15.06 5.52 5.19
CA PRO A 149 14.00 6.49 5.40
C PRO A 149 13.95 7.47 4.22
N TYR A 150 12.78 8.06 4.00
CA TYR A 150 12.65 9.11 3.00
C TYR A 150 13.38 10.36 3.48
N LYS A 151 13.98 11.08 2.54
CA LYS A 151 14.71 12.30 2.83
C LYS A 151 14.24 13.40 1.89
N VAL A 152 14.03 14.58 2.44
CA VAL A 152 13.71 15.79 1.69
C VAL A 152 14.99 16.62 1.59
N TYR A 153 15.24 17.16 0.42
CA TYR A 153 16.33 18.08 0.11
C TYR A 153 15.75 19.35 -0.49
N GLN A 154 16.40 20.49 -0.30
CA GLN A 154 15.91 21.77 -0.83
C GLN A 154 16.07 21.86 -2.35
N THR A 155 17.07 21.18 -2.91
CA THR A 155 17.32 21.15 -4.35
C THR A 155 17.88 19.81 -4.82
N ILE A 156 17.86 19.56 -6.13
CA ILE A 156 18.53 18.42 -6.76
C ILE A 156 20.03 18.36 -6.41
N GLY A 157 20.70 19.51 -6.30
CA GLY A 157 22.15 19.58 -6.08
C GLY A 157 22.61 19.05 -4.72
N GLU A 158 21.71 19.01 -3.74
CA GLU A 158 21.99 18.46 -2.40
C GLU A 158 21.83 16.93 -2.35
N VAL A 159 21.21 16.33 -3.37
CA VAL A 159 20.99 14.88 -3.43
C VAL A 159 22.32 14.17 -3.67
N PRO A 160 22.76 13.26 -2.76
CA PRO A 160 24.04 12.56 -2.91
C PRO A 160 24.14 11.80 -4.23
N ARG A 161 25.32 11.83 -4.87
CA ARG A 161 25.56 11.17 -6.17
C ARG A 161 25.19 9.69 -6.19
N ASP A 162 25.40 8.98 -5.09
CA ASP A 162 25.09 7.55 -4.99
C ASP A 162 23.58 7.25 -4.97
N VAL A 163 22.72 8.23 -4.63
CA VAL A 163 21.27 8.08 -4.73
C VAL A 163 20.85 7.88 -6.19
N TRP A 164 21.41 8.68 -7.10
CA TRP A 164 21.11 8.62 -8.54
C TRP A 164 21.58 7.33 -9.21
N ARG A 165 22.57 6.64 -8.61
CA ARG A 165 23.07 5.34 -9.09
C ARG A 165 22.32 4.15 -8.49
N ASN A 166 21.44 4.39 -7.52
CA ASN A 166 20.77 3.34 -6.77
C ASN A 166 19.34 3.12 -7.30
N ASN A 167 19.15 2.08 -8.12
CA ASN A 167 17.86 1.72 -8.72
C ASN A 167 16.76 1.34 -7.71
N ARG A 168 17.08 1.25 -6.41
CA ARG A 168 16.08 1.05 -5.34
C ARG A 168 15.48 2.36 -4.85
N LEU A 169 16.11 3.47 -5.19
CA LEU A 169 15.71 4.83 -4.83
C LEU A 169 15.13 5.55 -6.03
N MET A 170 14.27 6.51 -5.74
CA MET A 170 13.64 7.38 -6.70
C MET A 170 13.69 8.80 -6.14
N VAL A 171 14.14 9.73 -6.96
CA VAL A 171 14.06 11.15 -6.66
C VAL A 171 12.80 11.68 -7.33
N GLU A 172 11.95 12.33 -6.56
CA GLU A 172 10.75 12.99 -7.05
C GLU A 172 10.84 14.48 -6.71
N LYS A 173 10.26 15.33 -7.55
CA LYS A 173 9.87 16.69 -7.13
C LYS A 173 9.04 16.55 -5.86
N PHE A 174 9.28 17.42 -4.89
CA PHE A 174 8.25 17.64 -3.88
C PHE A 174 7.05 18.24 -4.60
N ALA A 175 5.83 17.82 -4.24
CA ALA A 175 4.63 18.23 -4.99
C ALA A 175 4.37 19.74 -4.89
N PHE A 176 4.99 20.41 -3.92
CA PHE A 176 4.89 21.83 -3.65
C PHE A 176 6.25 22.49 -3.79
N ASP A 177 6.26 23.79 -4.07
CA ASP A 177 7.49 24.58 -4.19
C ASP A 177 8.11 24.95 -2.83
N THR A 178 7.38 24.79 -1.72
CA THR A 178 7.85 25.06 -0.37
C THR A 178 7.70 23.84 0.55
N LEU A 179 8.42 23.85 1.67
CA LEU A 179 8.33 22.86 2.74
C LEU A 179 7.56 23.38 3.96
N ASP A 180 6.82 24.47 3.78
CA ASP A 180 6.09 25.11 4.87
C ASP A 180 4.98 24.20 5.39
N LEU A 181 4.76 24.25 6.70
CA LEU A 181 3.71 23.53 7.38
C LEU A 181 2.52 24.46 7.65
N PRO A 182 1.28 23.93 7.68
CA PRO A 182 0.94 22.52 7.54
C PRO A 182 0.81 22.05 6.09
N ILE A 183 1.04 20.75 5.85
CA ILE A 183 0.82 20.10 4.55
C ILE A 183 -0.59 19.50 4.49
N VAL A 184 -1.29 19.71 3.38
CA VAL A 184 -2.59 19.08 3.11
C VAL A 184 -2.41 17.91 2.15
N LYS A 185 -2.61 16.69 2.64
CA LYS A 185 -2.61 15.45 1.83
C LYS A 185 -4.02 14.88 1.76
N HIS A 186 -4.37 14.30 0.63
CA HIS A 186 -5.61 13.57 0.48
C HIS A 186 -5.34 12.06 0.45
N ARG A 187 -6.30 11.29 0.95
CA ARG A 187 -6.24 9.84 0.97
C ARG A 187 -7.58 9.26 0.51
N TYR A 188 -7.53 8.61 -0.64
CA TYR A 188 -8.64 7.86 -1.21
C TYR A 188 -8.52 6.40 -0.84
N MET A 189 -9.51 5.83 -0.14
CA MET A 189 -9.58 4.42 0.23
C MET A 189 -10.80 3.76 -0.38
N PHE A 190 -10.66 2.49 -0.79
CA PHE A 190 -11.73 1.80 -1.48
C PHE A 190 -11.66 0.27 -1.33
N LEU A 191 -12.83 -0.37 -1.40
CA LEU A 191 -13.04 -1.78 -1.66
C LEU A 191 -14.24 -1.87 -2.62
N LEU A 192 -14.00 -2.24 -3.88
CA LEU A 192 -15.01 -2.30 -4.93
C LEU A 192 -15.78 -0.96 -5.02
N GLY A 193 -17.10 -0.96 -4.77
CA GLY A 193 -17.94 0.24 -4.75
C GLY A 193 -17.92 1.04 -3.45
N ALA A 194 -17.40 0.46 -2.35
CA ALA A 194 -17.28 1.17 -1.09
C ALA A 194 -16.06 2.09 -1.12
N GLU A 195 -16.32 3.40 -1.09
CA GLU A 195 -15.30 4.43 -1.23
C GLU A 195 -15.36 5.49 -0.13
N VAL A 196 -14.18 6.02 0.22
CA VAL A 196 -14.05 7.21 1.06
C VAL A 196 -12.86 8.03 0.61
N ASN A 197 -13.07 9.34 0.51
CA ASN A 197 -11.99 10.31 0.32
C ASN A 197 -11.81 11.11 1.61
N MET A 198 -10.56 11.39 1.96
CA MET A 198 -10.22 12.12 3.17
C MET A 198 -9.25 13.24 2.84
N ARG A 199 -9.52 14.43 3.36
CA ARG A 199 -8.58 15.56 3.38
C ARG A 199 -7.92 15.59 4.76
N GLN A 200 -6.59 15.51 4.78
CA GLN A 200 -5.80 15.39 6.00
C GLN A 200 -4.75 16.49 6.07
N VAL A 201 -4.73 17.21 7.18
CA VAL A 201 -3.76 18.30 7.44
C VAL A 201 -2.68 17.77 8.37
N TYR A 202 -1.40 18.01 8.04
CA TYR A 202 -0.24 17.44 8.73
C TYR A 202 0.74 18.51 9.22
N ASP A 203 1.24 18.32 10.43
CA ASP A 203 2.41 19.01 10.99
C ASP A 203 3.69 18.17 10.72
N ASP A 204 3.85 17.74 9.48
CA ASP A 204 4.99 16.94 9.02
C ASP A 204 5.07 16.92 7.49
N VAL A 205 6.24 17.24 6.94
CA VAL A 205 6.47 17.28 5.49
C VAL A 205 6.35 15.90 4.83
N LEU A 206 6.59 14.82 5.58
CA LEU A 206 6.42 13.43 5.12
C LEU A 206 5.04 12.85 5.45
N CYS A 207 4.14 13.67 6.00
CA CYS A 207 2.76 13.30 6.32
C CYS A 207 2.65 12.03 7.19
N ALA A 208 3.44 11.93 8.25
CA ALA A 208 3.35 10.85 9.23
C ALA A 208 1.98 10.84 9.91
N GLY A 209 1.31 9.69 9.98
CA GLY A 209 -0.04 9.57 10.53
C GLY A 209 -0.19 10.02 12.00
N SER A 210 0.90 9.99 12.78
CA SER A 210 0.94 10.51 14.16
C SER A 210 0.98 12.05 14.25
N LYS A 211 1.10 12.73 13.11
CA LYS A 211 1.23 14.19 12.97
C LYS A 211 0.04 14.81 12.24
N ILE A 212 -1.07 14.08 12.13
CA ILE A 212 -2.33 14.59 11.58
C ILE A 212 -2.93 15.60 12.56
N LEU A 213 -3.16 16.83 12.09
CA LEU A 213 -3.82 17.91 12.82
C LEU A 213 -5.35 17.86 12.64
N SER A 214 -5.82 17.55 11.43
CA SER A 214 -7.24 17.39 11.14
C SER A 214 -7.50 16.38 10.02
N ASN A 215 -8.71 15.83 10.01
CA ASN A 215 -9.16 14.86 9.03
C ASN A 215 -10.63 15.12 8.68
N GLU A 216 -10.87 15.61 7.49
CA GLU A 216 -12.21 15.80 6.90
C GLU A 216 -12.51 14.65 5.94
N VAL A 217 -13.78 14.27 5.85
CA VAL A 217 -14.24 13.15 5.01
C VAL A 217 -15.16 13.69 3.92
N GLY A 218 -15.01 13.14 2.71
CA GLY A 218 -15.80 13.51 1.55
C GLY A 218 -14.97 14.23 0.49
N GLY A 219 -15.66 14.91 -0.42
CA GLY A 219 -15.06 15.56 -1.59
C GLY A 219 -14.86 14.61 -2.77
N ALA A 220 -14.93 15.17 -3.98
CA ALA A 220 -14.71 14.42 -5.21
C ALA A 220 -13.27 13.93 -5.31
N VAL A 221 -13.09 12.70 -5.80
CA VAL A 221 -11.76 12.16 -6.12
C VAL A 221 -11.36 12.68 -7.50
N PRO A 222 -10.19 13.32 -7.66
CA PRO A 222 -9.77 13.82 -8.96
C PRO A 222 -9.65 12.72 -10.02
N PRO A 223 -9.93 13.02 -11.31
CA PRO A 223 -9.87 12.04 -12.38
C PRO A 223 -8.48 11.43 -12.54
N GLU A 224 -7.39 12.16 -12.24
CA GLU A 224 -6.03 11.63 -12.27
C GLU A 224 -5.82 10.48 -11.26
N VAL A 225 -6.43 10.59 -10.09
CA VAL A 225 -6.36 9.58 -9.03
C VAL A 225 -7.15 8.34 -9.44
N LEU A 226 -8.33 8.52 -10.02
CA LEU A 226 -9.14 7.43 -10.57
C LEU A 226 -8.44 6.72 -11.73
N ALA A 227 -7.78 7.47 -12.62
CA ALA A 227 -6.98 6.91 -13.71
C ALA A 227 -5.82 6.05 -13.19
N VAL A 228 -5.18 6.44 -12.08
CA VAL A 228 -4.15 5.61 -11.43
C VAL A 228 -4.77 4.34 -10.83
N ARG A 229 -5.93 4.42 -10.16
CA ARG A 229 -6.65 3.23 -9.66
C ARG A 229 -6.90 2.22 -10.79
N GLN A 230 -7.41 2.70 -11.93
CA GLN A 230 -7.68 1.88 -13.11
C GLN A 230 -6.39 1.29 -13.70
N ARG A 231 -5.35 2.12 -13.89
CA ARG A 231 -4.05 1.68 -14.43
C ARG A 231 -3.42 0.57 -13.59
N LEU A 232 -3.53 0.67 -12.26
CA LEU A 232 -3.00 -0.32 -11.32
C LEU A 232 -3.95 -1.50 -11.09
N ASN A 233 -5.14 -1.49 -11.69
CA ASN A 233 -6.19 -2.50 -11.54
C ASN A 233 -6.53 -2.77 -10.06
N LEU A 234 -6.66 -1.71 -9.26
CA LEU A 234 -6.94 -1.81 -7.84
C LEU A 234 -8.44 -1.88 -7.58
N ASP A 235 -8.89 -3.03 -7.10
CA ASP A 235 -10.24 -3.27 -6.59
C ASP A 235 -10.33 -2.92 -5.10
N PHE A 236 -9.25 -3.15 -4.36
CA PHE A 236 -9.08 -2.78 -2.96
C PHE A 236 -7.74 -2.08 -2.77
N GLY A 237 -7.74 -0.94 -2.07
CA GLY A 237 -6.53 -0.21 -1.84
C GLY A 237 -6.70 1.17 -1.21
N ALA A 238 -5.60 1.90 -1.20
CA ALA A 238 -5.55 3.31 -0.88
C ALA A 238 -4.61 4.03 -1.82
N ILE A 239 -4.94 5.26 -2.18
CA ILE A 239 -4.10 6.16 -2.97
C ILE A 239 -3.98 7.48 -2.20
N ASP A 240 -2.74 7.84 -1.85
CA ASP A 240 -2.43 9.14 -1.26
C ASP A 240 -2.00 10.10 -2.38
N TYR A 241 -2.53 11.32 -2.33
CA TYR A 241 -2.30 12.32 -3.37
C TYR A 241 -2.33 13.75 -2.80
N PHE A 242 -1.78 14.69 -3.56
CA PHE A 242 -1.88 16.12 -3.31
C PHE A 242 -2.76 16.79 -4.37
N ILE A 243 -3.29 17.97 -4.06
CA ILE A 243 -3.91 18.83 -5.07
C ILE A 243 -2.89 19.93 -5.40
N VAL A 244 -2.47 20.00 -6.65
CA VAL A 244 -1.53 21.00 -7.17
C VAL A 244 -2.14 21.57 -8.45
N ASP A 245 -2.31 22.89 -8.51
CA ASP A 245 -2.97 23.58 -9.63
C ASP A 245 -4.32 22.96 -10.04
N GLY A 246 -5.11 22.58 -9.02
CA GLY A 246 -6.43 21.96 -9.20
C GLY A 246 -6.40 20.48 -9.64
N LYS A 247 -5.23 19.86 -9.81
CA LYS A 247 -5.07 18.48 -10.29
C LYS A 247 -4.64 17.52 -9.18
N GLY A 248 -5.10 16.27 -9.27
CA GLY A 248 -4.64 15.20 -8.39
C GLY A 248 -3.24 14.71 -8.74
N VAL A 249 -2.26 14.93 -7.85
CA VAL A 249 -0.89 14.43 -8.00
C VAL A 249 -0.69 13.24 -7.06
N VAL A 250 -0.69 12.03 -7.62
CA VAL A 250 -0.54 10.78 -6.84
C VAL A 250 0.90 10.63 -6.34
N VAL A 251 1.04 10.39 -5.04
CA VAL A 251 2.35 10.22 -4.37
C VAL A 251 2.54 8.86 -3.70
N ASP A 252 1.48 8.10 -3.47
CA ASP A 252 1.56 6.74 -2.99
C ASP A 252 0.33 5.93 -3.41
N ALA A 253 0.50 4.65 -3.72
CA ALA A 253 -0.58 3.71 -3.99
C ALA A 253 -0.29 2.39 -3.28
N ASN A 254 -1.29 1.83 -2.60
CA ASN A 254 -1.13 0.65 -1.75
C ASN A 254 -2.31 -0.32 -1.93
N LYS A 255 -2.02 -1.61 -2.17
CA LYS A 255 -3.01 -2.70 -2.33
C LYS A 255 -3.21 -3.56 -1.08
N THR A 256 -2.47 -3.27 -0.02
CA THR A 256 -2.50 -3.96 1.28
C THR A 256 -2.59 -2.93 2.40
N VAL A 257 -3.72 -2.22 2.43
CA VAL A 257 -3.89 -1.06 3.31
C VAL A 257 -3.82 -1.47 4.78
N GLY A 258 -2.88 -0.83 5.50
CA GLY A 258 -2.80 -0.92 6.95
C GLY A 258 -3.88 -0.11 7.65
N SER A 259 -4.01 -0.32 8.95
CA SER A 259 -5.02 0.31 9.78
C SER A 259 -4.58 1.72 10.12
N ASN A 260 -5.54 2.63 10.12
CA ASN A 260 -5.34 4.01 10.56
C ASN A 260 -4.89 4.09 12.04
N PRO A 261 -4.36 5.24 12.51
CA PRO A 261 -4.12 5.50 13.93
C PRO A 261 -5.37 5.22 14.78
N GLU A 262 -5.17 4.83 16.04
CA GLU A 262 -6.25 4.33 16.90
C GLU A 262 -7.39 5.34 17.10
N TRP A 263 -7.07 6.63 17.23
CA TRP A 263 -8.08 7.69 17.35
C TRP A 263 -8.97 7.79 16.10
N LEU A 264 -8.39 7.57 14.91
CA LEU A 264 -9.11 7.64 13.64
C LEU A 264 -9.99 6.40 13.43
N LYS A 265 -9.64 5.26 14.04
CA LYS A 265 -10.50 4.06 14.07
C LYS A 265 -11.75 4.27 14.93
N LYS A 266 -11.63 5.05 16.00
CA LYS A 266 -12.76 5.35 16.90
C LYS A 266 -13.74 6.37 16.30
N ASN A 267 -13.37 7.02 15.20
CA ASN A 267 -14.24 7.97 14.52
C ASN A 267 -15.43 7.24 13.86
N ARG A 268 -16.62 7.84 13.96
CA ARG A 268 -17.87 7.30 13.44
C ARG A 268 -17.78 6.98 11.95
N PHE A 269 -17.24 7.90 11.15
CA PHE A 269 -17.11 7.69 9.70
C PHE A 269 -16.31 6.43 9.36
N ARG A 270 -15.31 6.08 10.19
CA ARG A 270 -14.46 4.93 9.92
C ARG A 270 -15.19 3.62 10.16
N ARG A 271 -16.07 3.57 11.16
CA ARG A 271 -17.00 2.44 11.36
C ARG A 271 -17.95 2.34 10.17
N GLU A 272 -18.62 3.42 9.81
CA GLU A 272 -19.54 3.46 8.66
C GLU A 272 -18.86 3.06 7.34
N PHE A 273 -17.60 3.46 7.13
CA PHE A 273 -16.84 3.01 5.97
C PHE A 273 -16.45 1.53 6.04
N ASN A 274 -16.06 1.02 7.21
CA ASN A 274 -15.78 -0.40 7.39
C ASN A 274 -17.05 -1.25 7.16
N ASP A 275 -18.21 -0.80 7.63
CA ASP A 275 -19.50 -1.48 7.45
C ASP A 275 -19.85 -1.55 5.94
N ARG A 276 -19.73 -0.44 5.21
CA ARG A 276 -19.89 -0.44 3.74
C ARG A 276 -18.91 -1.36 3.03
N MET A 277 -17.63 -1.39 3.44
CA MET A 277 -16.64 -2.33 2.87
C MET A 277 -17.00 -3.78 3.16
N ALA A 278 -17.56 -4.07 4.34
CA ALA A 278 -17.99 -5.41 4.71
C ALA A 278 -19.21 -5.84 3.88
N GLU A 279 -20.20 -4.95 3.72
CA GLU A 279 -21.37 -5.18 2.86
C GLU A 279 -20.97 -5.50 1.42
N GLU A 280 -20.10 -4.68 0.82
CA GLU A 280 -19.56 -4.90 -0.53
C GLU A 280 -18.80 -6.22 -0.64
N LEU A 281 -17.98 -6.56 0.36
CA LEU A 281 -17.22 -7.81 0.35
C LEU A 281 -18.14 -9.03 0.50
N ILE A 282 -19.18 -8.95 1.34
CA ILE A 282 -20.18 -10.01 1.50
C ILE A 282 -20.98 -10.19 0.20
N ALA A 283 -21.44 -9.10 -0.41
CA ALA A 283 -22.13 -9.13 -1.70
C ALA A 283 -21.25 -9.75 -2.79
N PHE A 284 -19.98 -9.33 -2.87
CA PHE A 284 -19.01 -9.90 -3.79
C PHE A 284 -18.86 -11.41 -3.62
N VAL A 285 -18.74 -11.91 -2.37
CA VAL A 285 -18.60 -13.34 -2.11
C VAL A 285 -19.86 -14.11 -2.48
N ARG A 286 -21.06 -13.54 -2.26
CA ARG A 286 -22.33 -14.24 -2.49
C ARG A 286 -22.73 -14.41 -3.96
N GLY A 287 -22.29 -13.54 -4.86
CA GLY A 287 -22.79 -13.57 -6.24
C GLY A 287 -23.40 -12.27 -6.65
#